data_AF-A0A6J7GJ46-F1
#
_entry.id   AF-A0A6J7GJ46-F1
#
_cell.length_a   1.000
_cell.length_b   1.000
_cell.length_c   1.000
_cell.angle_alpha   90.00
_cell.angle_beta   90.00
_cell.angle_gamma   90.00
#
_symmetry.space_group_name_H-M   'P 1'
#
loop_
_entity.id
_entity.type
_entity.pdbx_description
1 polymer ?
#
loop_
_entity_poly.entity_id
_entity_poly.type
_entity_poly.pdbx_seq_one_letter_code
_entity_poly.pdbx_strand_id
1 'polypeptide(L)'
;MTEMASITLEGASFEDRFLKILEATGLEPEEFEGLPYFSYSPFFVIAGATISPKIREHGDHSHFEGVLIEVPDDQVEIFLDVLPELLEQLQPLDEDEDAPQA
;
A
#
# COMPACT_ATOMS: atom_id res chain seq x y z
N MET A 1 3.97 -16.10 5.77
CA MET A 1 3.57 -14.88 5.05
C MET A 1 2.54 -14.21 5.91
N THR A 2 2.73 -12.93 6.18
CA THR A 2 1.83 -12.10 6.98
C THR A 2 1.03 -11.24 6.01
N GLU A 3 -0.30 -11.33 6.09
CA GLU A 3 -1.21 -10.51 5.28
C GLU A 3 -1.20 -9.07 5.81
N MET A 4 -0.73 -8.15 4.98
CA MET A 4 -0.73 -6.71 5.28
C MET A 4 -2.03 -6.06 4.81
N ALA A 5 -2.56 -6.50 3.67
CA ALA A 5 -3.86 -6.07 3.18
C ALA A 5 -4.51 -7.12 2.28
N SER A 6 -5.84 -7.21 2.34
CA SER A 6 -6.67 -7.94 1.39
C SER A 6 -7.77 -7.00 0.90
N ILE A 7 -7.69 -6.58 -0.35
CA ILE A 7 -8.64 -5.65 -0.97
C ILE A 7 -9.45 -6.45 -1.99
N THR A 8 -10.75 -6.60 -1.74
CA THR A 8 -11.64 -7.41 -2.58
C THR A 8 -12.87 -6.61 -3.00
N LEU A 9 -13.65 -7.16 -3.94
CA LEU A 9 -14.95 -6.59 -4.31
C LEU A 9 -15.95 -6.51 -3.16
N GLU A 10 -15.76 -7.29 -2.09
CA GLU A 10 -16.63 -7.31 -0.90
C GLU A 10 -16.16 -6.33 0.18
N GLY A 11 -14.97 -5.75 0.03
CA GLY A 11 -14.36 -4.81 0.95
C GLY A 11 -12.86 -5.06 1.14
N ALA A 12 -12.25 -4.22 1.97
CA ALA A 12 -10.83 -4.24 2.28
C ALA A 12 -10.56 -4.54 3.77
N SER A 13 -9.49 -5.27 4.03
CA SER A 13 -8.91 -5.48 5.37
C SER A 13 -7.43 -5.12 5.34
N PHE A 14 -6.94 -4.60 6.47
CA PHE A 14 -5.57 -4.16 6.65
C PHE A 14 -5.05 -4.65 7.99
N GLU A 15 -3.75 -4.91 8.05
CA GLU A 15 -3.02 -5.10 9.30
C GLU A 15 -2.93 -3.76 10.05
N ASP A 16 -3.07 -3.79 11.38
CA ASP A 16 -3.26 -2.59 12.20
C ASP A 16 -2.10 -1.59 12.14
N ARG A 17 -0.85 -2.06 12.06
CA ARG A 17 0.33 -1.18 11.98
C ARG A 17 0.49 -0.63 10.57
N PHE A 18 0.24 -1.45 9.56
CA PHE A 18 0.23 -1.03 8.16
C PHE A 18 -0.83 0.05 7.90
N LEU A 19 -2.05 -0.14 8.44
CA LEU A 19 -3.13 0.84 8.32
C LEU A 19 -2.71 2.21 8.86
N LYS A 20 -2.04 2.26 10.02
CA LYS A 20 -1.55 3.52 10.60
C LYS A 20 -0.50 4.22 9.75
N ILE A 21 0.32 3.45 9.02
CA ILE A 21 1.29 4.02 8.07
C ILE A 21 0.54 4.66 6.89
N LEU A 22 -0.50 3.99 6.38
CA LEU A 22 -1.33 4.53 5.29
C LEU A 22 -2.10 5.79 5.72
N GLU A 23 -2.68 5.80 6.92
CA GLU A 23 -3.36 6.98 7.47
C GLU A 23 -2.42 8.18 7.60
N ALA A 24 -1.12 7.95 7.82
CA ALA A 24 -0.12 9.01 7.89
C ALA A 24 0.23 9.62 6.52
N THR A 25 -0.13 8.99 5.39
CA THR A 25 0.12 9.56 4.06
C THR A 25 -0.88 10.67 3.70
N GLY A 26 -1.95 10.84 4.49
CA GLY A 26 -3.02 11.80 4.24
C GLY A 26 -4.06 11.33 3.22
N LEU A 27 -4.01 10.06 2.80
CA LEU A 27 -5.10 9.44 2.04
C LEU A 27 -6.32 9.25 2.95
N GLU A 28 -7.51 9.53 2.43
CA GLU A 28 -8.74 9.24 3.14
C GLU A 28 -8.98 7.71 3.16
N PRO A 29 -9.59 7.14 4.21
CA PRO A 29 -9.81 5.69 4.30
C PRO A 29 -10.59 5.09 3.13
N GLU A 30 -11.48 5.88 2.52
CA GLU A 30 -12.24 5.50 1.32
C GLU A 30 -11.38 5.40 0.05
N GLU A 31 -10.15 5.92 0.09
CA GLU A 31 -9.19 5.85 -1.02
C GLU A 31 -8.28 4.61 -0.97
N PHE A 32 -8.30 3.84 0.14
CA PHE A 32 -7.46 2.64 0.36
C PHE A 32 -7.82 1.42 -0.52
N GLU A 33 -8.81 1.56 -1.39
CA GLU A 33 -9.18 0.58 -2.41
C GLU A 33 -9.12 1.16 -3.85
N GLY A 34 -8.77 2.43 -3.97
CA GLY A 34 -8.77 3.19 -5.22
C GLY A 34 -7.41 3.27 -5.92
N LEU A 35 -7.41 3.91 -7.10
CA LEU A 35 -6.19 4.19 -7.86
C LEU A 35 -5.10 4.96 -7.08
N PRO A 36 -5.43 5.94 -6.20
CA PRO A 36 -4.43 6.61 -5.38
C PRO A 36 -3.65 5.65 -4.49
N TYR A 37 -4.34 4.73 -3.81
CA TYR A 37 -3.70 3.70 -3.01
C TYR A 37 -2.79 2.79 -3.84
N PHE A 38 -3.26 2.32 -5.00
CA PHE A 38 -2.44 1.45 -5.85
C PHE A 38 -1.20 2.14 -6.44
N SER A 39 -1.14 3.49 -6.43
CA SER A 39 0.10 4.21 -6.78
C SER A 39 1.25 3.91 -5.82
N TYR A 40 0.96 3.45 -4.59
CA TYR A 40 1.96 3.09 -3.59
C TYR A 40 2.49 1.65 -3.75
N SER A 41 1.85 0.83 -4.59
CA SER A 41 2.24 -0.57 -4.83
C SER A 41 3.74 -0.79 -5.09
N PRO A 42 4.43 0.05 -5.90
CA PRO A 42 5.87 -0.10 -6.12
C PRO A 42 6.69 0.00 -4.82
N PHE A 43 6.29 0.88 -3.90
CA PHE A 43 6.99 1.09 -2.63
C PHE A 43 6.76 -0.06 -1.67
N PHE A 44 5.56 -0.64 -1.67
CA PHE A 44 5.31 -1.88 -0.91
C PHE A 44 6.26 -2.99 -1.38
N VAL A 45 6.42 -3.15 -2.70
CA VAL A 45 7.34 -4.16 -3.27
C VAL A 45 8.80 -3.87 -2.91
N ILE A 46 9.24 -2.61 -2.99
CA ILE A 46 10.60 -2.21 -2.60
C ILE A 46 10.85 -2.49 -1.10
N ALA A 47 9.86 -2.26 -0.24
CA ALA A 47 9.94 -2.56 1.19
C ALA A 47 9.88 -4.07 1.50
N GLY A 48 9.65 -4.94 0.51
CA GLY A 48 9.67 -6.40 0.66
C GLY A 48 8.32 -7.11 0.55
N ALA A 49 7.24 -6.39 0.21
CA ALA A 49 5.94 -7.02 0.00
C ALA A 49 5.86 -7.78 -1.34
N THR A 50 5.07 -8.84 -1.33
CA THR A 50 4.54 -9.50 -2.52
C THR A 50 3.10 -9.05 -2.73
N ILE A 51 2.78 -8.65 -3.96
CA ILE A 51 1.42 -8.28 -4.36
C ILE A 51 0.90 -9.34 -5.32
N SER A 52 -0.18 -10.03 -4.94
CA SER A 52 -0.77 -11.12 -5.72
C SER A 52 -2.22 -10.83 -6.05
N PRO A 53 -2.70 -11.17 -7.26
CA PRO A 53 -4.12 -11.12 -7.55
C PRO A 53 -4.85 -12.25 -6.82
N LYS A 54 -6.02 -11.95 -6.27
CA LYS A 54 -6.97 -12.96 -5.79
C LYS A 54 -7.86 -13.33 -6.97
N ILE A 55 -7.72 -14.57 -7.44
CA ILE A 55 -8.44 -15.08 -8.61
C ILE A 55 -9.29 -16.25 -8.16
N ARG A 56 -10.56 -16.25 -8.52
CA ARG A 56 -11.45 -17.39 -8.34
C ARG A 56 -11.70 -18.07 -9.68
N GLU A 57 -11.46 -19.37 -9.70
CA GLU A 57 -11.68 -20.20 -10.89
C GLU A 57 -12.97 -21.01 -10.74
N HIS A 58 -13.81 -20.97 -11.77
CA HIS A 58 -14.99 -21.83 -11.89
C HIS A 58 -15.06 -22.39 -13.32
N GLY A 59 -14.85 -23.70 -13.45
CA GLY A 59 -14.87 -24.38 -14.74
C GLY A 59 -13.72 -23.93 -15.66
N ASP A 60 -14.07 -23.22 -16.73
CA ASP A 60 -13.16 -22.68 -17.75
C ASP A 60 -12.96 -21.16 -17.64
N HIS A 61 -13.50 -20.51 -16.60
CA HIS A 61 -13.41 -19.06 -16.39
C HIS A 61 -12.64 -18.72 -15.10
N SER A 62 -11.81 -17.69 -15.19
CA SER A 62 -11.10 -17.07 -14.06
C SER A 62 -11.65 -15.66 -13.82
N HIS A 63 -12.09 -15.39 -12.60
CA HIS A 63 -12.58 -14.08 -12.18
C HIS A 63 -11.57 -13.44 -11.23
N PHE A 64 -11.17 -12.20 -11.53
CA PHE A 64 -10.44 -11.37 -10.58
C PHE A 64 -11.39 -10.94 -9.46
N GLU A 65 -11.00 -11.17 -8.21
CA GLU A 65 -11.78 -10.84 -7.02
C GLU A 65 -11.13 -9.76 -6.16
N GLY A 66 -9.83 -9.49 -6.36
CA GLY A 66 -9.11 -8.53 -5.54
C GLY A 66 -7.60 -8.68 -5.58
N VAL A 67 -6.94 -8.05 -4.62
CA VAL A 67 -5.49 -8.04 -4.43
C VAL A 67 -5.18 -8.43 -3.00
N LEU A 68 -4.13 -9.24 -2.84
CA LEU A 68 -3.53 -9.60 -1.57
C LEU A 68 -2.12 -9.03 -1.50
N ILE A 69 -1.80 -8.38 -0.39
CA ILE A 69 -0.46 -7.87 -0.09
C ILE A 69 0.07 -8.63 1.11
N GLU A 70 1.18 -9.33 0.91
CA GLU A 70 1.81 -10.16 1.95
C GLU A 70 3.29 -9.85 2.08
N VAL A 71 3.82 -10.00 3.29
CA VAL A 71 5.25 -9.86 3.58
C VAL A 71 5.75 -11.17 4.20
N PRO A 72 6.98 -11.63 3.88
CA PRO A 72 7.60 -12.75 4.60
C PRO A 72 7.64 -12.48 6.10
N ASP A 73 7.33 -13.49 6.93
CA ASP A 73 7.13 -13.29 8.37
C ASP A 73 8.39 -12.75 9.08
N ASP A 74 9.56 -13.09 8.56
CA ASP A 74 10.87 -12.64 9.04
C ASP A 74 11.24 -11.21 8.58
N GLN A 75 10.44 -10.61 7.70
CA GLN A 75 10.66 -9.29 7.11
C GLN A 75 9.61 -8.25 7.50
N VAL A 76 8.56 -8.65 8.25
CA VAL A 76 7.46 -7.74 8.64
C VAL A 76 7.96 -6.48 9.34
N GLU A 77 8.87 -6.61 10.30
CA GLU A 77 9.41 -5.43 11.02
C GLU A 77 10.23 -4.54 10.08
N ILE A 78 11.05 -5.11 9.21
CA ILE A 78 11.83 -4.37 8.21
C ILE A 78 10.90 -3.61 7.26
N PHE A 79 9.84 -4.27 6.79
CA PHE A 79 8.85 -3.66 5.91
C PHE A 79 8.16 -2.47 6.59
N LEU A 80 7.70 -2.65 7.84
CA LEU A 80 7.00 -1.60 8.59
C LEU A 80 7.91 -0.43 8.98
N ASP A 81 9.21 -0.67 9.13
CA ASP A 81 10.20 0.37 9.42
C ASP A 81 10.60 1.16 8.16
N VAL A 82 10.79 0.48 7.02
CA VAL A 82 11.28 1.09 5.77
C VAL A 82 10.16 1.78 4.99
N LEU A 83 8.94 1.24 5.02
CA LEU A 83 7.86 1.75 4.19
C LEU A 83 7.53 3.24 4.43
N PRO A 84 7.43 3.74 5.68
CA PRO A 84 7.19 5.16 5.93
C PRO A 84 8.23 6.06 5.24
N GLU A 85 9.52 5.73 5.34
CA GLU A 85 10.60 6.49 4.71
C GLU A 85 10.49 6.52 3.17
N LEU A 86 9.98 5.44 2.58
CA LEU A 86 9.75 5.36 1.14
C LEU A 86 8.53 6.20 0.71
N LEU A 87 7.48 6.24 1.52
CA LEU A 87 6.26 7.00 1.23
C LEU A 87 6.46 8.50 1.42
N GLU A 88 7.32 8.94 2.34
CA GLU A 88 7.71 10.35 2.47
C GLU A 88 8.34 10.90 1.17
N GLN A 89 9.03 10.06 0.39
CA GLN A 89 9.62 10.46 -0.90
C GLN A 89 8.57 10.78 -1.98
N LEU A 90 7.32 10.36 -1.78
CA LEU A 90 6.21 10.68 -2.68
C LEU A 90 5.59 12.05 -2.42
N GLN A 91 5.81 12.62 -1.24
CA GLN A 91 5.29 13.95 -0.94
C GLN A 91 6.05 14.97 -1.78
N PRO A 92 5.35 15.90 -2.48
CA PRO A 92 6.03 16.91 -3.27
C PRO A 92 7.00 17.70 -2.40
N LEU A 93 8.21 17.94 -2.91
CA LEU A 93 9.26 18.76 -2.30
C LEU A 93 8.89 20.25 -2.25
N ASP A 94 7.62 20.59 -2.05
CA ASP A 94 7.13 21.96 -2.13
C ASP A 94 7.13 22.62 -0.75
N GLU A 95 8.32 22.98 -0.27
CA GLU A 95 8.52 24.16 0.61
C GLU A 95 9.89 24.80 0.31
N ASP A 96 10.06 25.36 -0.89
CA ASP A 96 11.13 26.34 -1.18
C ASP A 96 10.62 27.41 -2.19
N GLU A 97 9.40 27.94 -1.97
CA GLU A 97 8.92 29.17 -2.63
C GLU A 97 8.67 30.27 -1.58
N ASP A 98 9.71 30.68 -0.86
CA ASP A 98 9.74 31.97 -0.16
C ASP A 98 11.17 32.52 -0.07
N ALA A 99 11.82 32.67 -1.22
CA ALA A 99 13.00 33.54 -1.32
C ALA A 99 12.52 34.99 -1.57
N PRO A 100 12.68 35.92 -0.62
CA PRO A 100 12.34 37.32 -0.86
C PRO A 100 13.28 37.87 -1.94
N GLN A 101 12.73 38.28 -3.08
CA GLN A 101 13.50 39.04 -4.07
C GLN A 101 13.84 40.40 -3.47
N ALA A 102 15.13 40.60 -3.20
CA ALA A 102 15.72 41.86 -2.74
C ALA A 102 15.98 42.82 -3.91
#